data_AF-L1JNU7-F1
#
_entry.id   AF-L1JNU7-F1
#
_cell.length_a   1.000
_cell.length_b   1.000
_cell.length_c   1.000
_cell.angle_alpha   90.00
_cell.angle_beta   90.00
_cell.angle_gamma   90.00
#
_symmetry.space_group_name_H-M   'P 1'
#
loop_
_entity.id
_entity.type
_entity.pdbx_description
1 polymer ?
#
loop_
_entity_poly.entity_id
_entity_poly.type
_entity_poly.pdbx_seq_one_letter_code
_entity_poly.pdbx_strand_id
1 'polypeptide(L)'
;LIGDHHQLRPKVNLYELTWQSRKGFDIDRSLFERLVEDRNAPTSVLRRQYRMRPEISRLIRETIYPDLLDGQRVLLYPPVKGMLYPVFFWHHSVPEDSFHPGDMRYQTQEGSKTNSHEVACVIALVTYLLQQGYARDQITILTGYLGQSVLITKELKKLSASKSGIRVATVDNYQGEENDLLILSLVRSNPTQMSGFMKVENRVNVLLSRAKQGMYIIGDKDTLTHRDAMWSKVVSILSESSCVGDAIPITCQRHPKDIRCCRDVKDFKSFALDGGCILPCPTRLSCGHACPRLCHPDGHEGFQCRQPCTRRPDQCQQQHRCKKLCFQACGKCSELIETVLPCGHTKPIECWRSAEPSRSYCAEKVTVLMPKLSNLCGHVCNAPCHQSNGTKCGMSFCQEPCVLGCQHSSCSKPCGYLCQPCIELCDWHCEHAGRCSLLCLAPCDRLPCNERCSKTLSCGHRCPSVCGEP
;
A
#
# COMPACT_ATOMS: atom_id res chain seq x y z
N LEU A 1 -44.02 -27.49 27.03
CA LEU A 1 -42.57 -27.20 27.14
C LEU A 1 -41.95 -27.34 25.75
N ILE A 2 -41.09 -26.42 25.33
CA ILE A 2 -40.36 -26.51 24.06
C ILE A 2 -38.89 -26.74 24.41
N GLY A 3 -38.24 -27.72 23.79
CA GLY A 3 -36.86 -28.04 24.04
C GLY A 3 -36.37 -29.19 23.17
N ASP A 4 -35.06 -29.44 23.26
CA ASP A 4 -34.38 -30.53 22.58
C ASP A 4 -33.44 -31.21 23.58
N HIS A 5 -33.84 -32.40 24.06
CA HIS A 5 -33.13 -33.16 25.09
C HIS A 5 -31.82 -33.80 24.59
N HIS A 6 -31.60 -33.81 23.27
CA HIS A 6 -30.34 -34.23 22.65
C HIS A 6 -29.37 -33.04 22.44
N GLN A 7 -29.72 -31.82 22.86
CA GLN A 7 -28.80 -30.67 22.96
C GLN A 7 -28.33 -30.45 24.40
N LEU A 8 -27.56 -29.39 24.67
CA LEU A 8 -26.89 -29.19 25.96
C LEU A 8 -27.86 -29.25 27.16
N ARG A 9 -27.46 -30.04 28.15
CA ARG A 9 -28.07 -30.07 29.48
C ARG A 9 -27.72 -28.82 30.30
N PRO A 10 -28.56 -28.44 31.28
CA PRO A 10 -28.23 -27.44 32.29
C PRO A 10 -26.82 -27.64 32.89
N LYS A 11 -26.07 -26.55 33.05
CA LYS A 11 -24.74 -26.60 33.67
C LYS A 11 -24.87 -26.76 35.18
N VAL A 12 -24.18 -27.75 35.72
CA VAL A 12 -24.08 -28.00 37.16
C VAL A 12 -22.60 -27.98 37.54
N ASN A 13 -22.24 -27.11 38.49
CA ASN A 13 -20.84 -26.91 38.88
C ASN A 13 -20.24 -28.10 39.63
N LEU A 14 -21.07 -28.84 40.37
CA LEU A 14 -20.65 -29.98 41.17
C LEU A 14 -20.91 -31.27 40.41
N TYR A 15 -19.85 -31.98 40.02
CA TYR A 15 -19.96 -33.26 39.29
C TYR A 15 -20.89 -34.25 39.97
N GLU A 16 -20.85 -34.32 41.31
CA GLU A 16 -21.68 -35.24 42.10
C GLU A 16 -23.18 -35.04 41.89
N LEU A 17 -23.60 -33.83 41.52
CA LEU A 17 -25.00 -33.49 41.29
C LEU A 17 -25.45 -33.75 39.84
N THR A 18 -24.52 -34.14 38.96
CA THR A 18 -24.83 -34.47 37.56
C THR A 18 -25.34 -35.90 37.43
N TRP A 19 -26.12 -36.17 36.39
CA TRP A 19 -26.61 -37.49 36.02
C TRP A 19 -25.48 -38.44 35.67
N GLN A 20 -24.39 -37.92 35.12
CA GLN A 20 -23.19 -38.71 34.80
C GLN A 20 -22.51 -39.28 36.05
N SER A 21 -22.70 -38.65 37.22
CA SER A 21 -22.13 -39.14 38.48
C SER A 21 -22.75 -40.44 38.96
N ARG A 22 -23.97 -40.77 38.48
CA ARG A 22 -24.79 -41.90 38.93
C ARG A 22 -25.08 -41.89 40.45
N LYS A 23 -24.97 -40.73 41.11
CA LYS A 23 -25.33 -40.55 42.52
C LYS A 23 -26.82 -40.25 42.74
N GLY A 24 -27.60 -40.09 41.67
CA GLY A 24 -29.07 -40.03 41.69
C GLY A 24 -29.69 -38.63 41.91
N PHE A 25 -28.89 -37.57 42.03
CA PHE A 25 -29.40 -36.19 42.12
C PHE A 25 -29.87 -35.65 40.75
N ASP A 26 -29.10 -35.96 39.70
CA ASP A 26 -29.40 -35.71 38.29
C ASP A 26 -29.90 -34.29 37.97
N ILE A 27 -29.35 -33.27 38.64
CA ILE A 27 -29.83 -31.87 38.56
C ILE A 27 -29.63 -31.28 37.15
N ASP A 28 -28.70 -31.82 36.39
CA ASP A 28 -28.45 -31.47 34.99
C ASP A 28 -29.45 -32.13 34.01
N ARG A 29 -30.34 -33.04 34.43
CA ARG A 29 -31.46 -33.48 33.57
C ARG A 29 -32.57 -32.44 33.62
N SER A 30 -33.08 -32.06 32.46
CA SER A 30 -34.19 -31.09 32.40
C SER A 30 -35.53 -31.73 32.78
N LEU A 31 -36.53 -30.92 33.17
CA LEU A 31 -37.90 -31.41 33.33
C LEU A 31 -38.44 -32.00 32.02
N PHE A 32 -38.07 -31.40 30.87
CA PHE A 32 -38.45 -31.90 29.55
C PHE A 32 -37.92 -33.31 29.32
N GLU A 33 -36.62 -33.52 29.54
CA GLU A 33 -35.96 -34.83 29.40
C GLU A 33 -36.60 -35.89 30.29
N ARG A 34 -36.87 -35.58 31.57
CA ARG A 34 -37.58 -36.50 32.48
C ARG A 34 -38.97 -36.87 31.98
N LEU A 35 -39.73 -35.92 31.44
CA LEU A 35 -41.08 -36.20 30.93
C LEU A 35 -41.04 -37.07 29.67
N VAL A 36 -40.08 -36.84 28.78
CA VAL A 36 -39.95 -37.60 27.53
C VAL A 36 -39.41 -38.99 27.76
N GLU A 37 -38.29 -39.13 28.49
CA GLU A 37 -37.58 -40.40 28.66
C GLU A 37 -38.17 -41.27 29.78
N ASP A 38 -38.54 -40.68 30.93
CA ASP A 38 -38.96 -41.47 32.10
C ASP A 38 -40.48 -41.67 32.16
N ARG A 39 -41.25 -40.78 31.52
CA ARG A 39 -42.73 -40.76 31.58
C ARG A 39 -43.40 -40.99 30.22
N ASN A 40 -42.63 -41.16 29.15
CA ASN A 40 -43.12 -41.32 27.78
C ASN A 40 -44.21 -40.29 27.42
N ALA A 41 -44.03 -39.03 27.86
CA ALA A 41 -44.98 -37.98 27.58
C ALA A 41 -45.14 -37.80 26.05
N PRO A 42 -46.36 -37.52 25.54
CA PRO A 42 -46.57 -37.29 24.12
C PRO A 42 -45.70 -36.13 23.62
N THR A 43 -44.90 -36.38 22.59
CA THR A 43 -44.04 -35.36 21.96
C THR A 43 -44.41 -35.13 20.51
N SER A 44 -44.16 -33.92 20.03
CA SER A 44 -44.28 -33.56 18.61
C SER A 44 -42.93 -33.02 18.15
N VAL A 45 -42.39 -33.60 17.07
CA VAL A 45 -41.06 -33.26 16.56
C VAL A 45 -41.18 -32.42 15.30
N LEU A 46 -40.52 -31.25 15.28
CA LEU A 46 -40.38 -30.44 14.07
C LEU A 46 -39.29 -31.04 13.18
N ARG A 47 -39.68 -31.73 12.11
CA ARG A 47 -38.76 -32.54 11.30
C ARG A 47 -38.00 -31.75 10.23
N ARG A 48 -38.45 -30.57 9.82
CA ARG A 48 -37.84 -29.83 8.69
C ARG A 48 -36.90 -28.72 9.17
N GLN A 49 -35.64 -28.79 8.76
CA GLN A 49 -34.61 -27.79 9.09
C GLN A 49 -34.40 -26.80 7.94
N TYR A 50 -34.07 -25.55 8.28
CA TYR A 50 -33.86 -24.46 7.30
C TYR A 50 -32.52 -23.73 7.47
N ARG A 51 -31.58 -24.33 8.21
CA ARG A 51 -30.28 -23.74 8.56
C ARG A 51 -29.17 -24.27 7.67
N MET A 52 -28.93 -25.56 7.73
CA MET A 52 -27.72 -26.25 7.28
C MET A 52 -27.88 -26.74 5.85
N ARG A 53 -26.81 -26.70 5.06
CA ARG A 53 -26.72 -27.47 3.82
C ARG A 53 -26.96 -28.97 4.05
N PRO A 54 -27.48 -29.71 3.05
CA PRO A 54 -27.66 -31.17 3.12
C PRO A 54 -26.41 -31.95 3.52
N GLU A 55 -25.24 -31.54 3.04
CA GLU A 55 -23.96 -32.21 3.35
C GLU A 55 -23.59 -32.09 4.84
N ILE A 56 -24.00 -30.99 5.49
CA ILE A 56 -23.80 -30.77 6.93
C ILE A 56 -24.93 -31.47 7.71
N SER A 57 -26.19 -31.30 7.29
CA SER A 57 -27.34 -31.90 7.98
C SER A 57 -27.34 -33.42 7.91
N ARG A 58 -26.70 -34.03 6.90
CA ARG A 58 -26.46 -35.47 6.80
C ARG A 58 -25.74 -36.02 8.04
N LEU A 59 -24.72 -35.30 8.53
CA LEU A 59 -23.98 -35.70 9.73
C LEU A 59 -24.89 -35.80 10.95
N ILE A 60 -25.85 -34.88 11.07
CA ILE A 60 -26.83 -34.85 12.16
C ILE A 60 -27.92 -35.90 11.94
N ARG A 61 -28.38 -36.07 10.70
CA ARG A 61 -29.45 -37.01 10.33
C ARG A 61 -29.04 -38.45 10.61
N GLU A 62 -27.84 -38.84 10.21
CA GLU A 62 -27.35 -40.22 10.33
C GLU A 62 -26.77 -40.54 11.71
N THR A 63 -26.66 -39.54 12.61
CA THR A 63 -26.16 -39.76 13.97
C THR A 63 -27.22 -39.59 15.06
N ILE A 64 -28.04 -38.54 15.00
CA ILE A 64 -28.95 -38.16 16.10
C ILE A 64 -30.42 -38.12 15.66
N TYR A 65 -30.73 -37.52 14.51
CA TYR A 65 -32.12 -37.32 14.07
C TYR A 65 -32.40 -37.95 12.70
N PRO A 66 -32.67 -39.27 12.63
CA PRO A 66 -32.92 -39.98 11.37
C PRO A 66 -34.03 -39.38 10.49
N ASP A 67 -35.07 -38.82 11.12
CA ASP A 67 -36.23 -38.24 10.44
C ASP A 67 -36.04 -36.77 10.00
N LEU A 68 -34.83 -36.20 10.14
CA LEU A 68 -34.56 -34.79 9.83
C LEU A 68 -34.62 -34.54 8.31
N LEU A 69 -35.49 -33.65 7.88
CA LEU A 69 -35.69 -33.26 6.49
C LEU A 69 -35.10 -31.88 6.19
N ASP A 70 -34.54 -31.71 5.01
CA ASP A 70 -34.02 -30.40 4.56
C ASP A 70 -35.13 -29.56 3.92
N GLY A 71 -35.20 -28.28 4.27
CA GLY A 71 -36.10 -27.32 3.62
C GLY A 71 -35.55 -26.80 2.29
N GLN A 72 -36.44 -26.40 1.37
CA GLN A 72 -36.05 -25.97 0.01
C GLN A 72 -34.97 -24.86 -0.01
N ARG A 73 -35.01 -23.94 0.98
CA ARG A 73 -34.06 -22.82 1.07
C ARG A 73 -32.60 -23.26 1.17
N VAL A 74 -32.31 -24.33 1.90
CA VAL A 74 -30.92 -24.76 2.12
C VAL A 74 -30.33 -25.48 0.91
N LEU A 75 -31.18 -25.98 0.01
CA LEU A 75 -30.79 -26.60 -1.26
C LEU A 75 -30.29 -25.55 -2.26
N LEU A 76 -30.65 -24.27 -2.06
CA LEU A 76 -30.35 -23.16 -2.96
C LEU A 76 -29.12 -22.34 -2.52
N TYR A 77 -28.44 -22.72 -1.45
CA TYR A 77 -27.24 -21.99 -1.03
C TYR A 77 -26.15 -22.01 -2.12
N PRO A 78 -25.37 -20.93 -2.29
CA PRO A 78 -24.28 -20.86 -3.27
C PRO A 78 -23.04 -21.63 -2.80
N PRO A 79 -22.30 -22.32 -3.69
CA PRO A 79 -21.11 -23.09 -3.33
C PRO A 79 -20.12 -22.31 -2.44
N VAL A 80 -19.46 -23.01 -1.52
CA VAL A 80 -18.52 -22.36 -0.60
C VAL A 80 -17.28 -21.92 -1.38
N LYS A 81 -17.15 -20.61 -1.60
CA LYS A 81 -16.04 -19.97 -2.30
C LYS A 81 -14.69 -20.47 -1.79
N GLY A 82 -13.82 -20.88 -2.72
CA GLY A 82 -12.46 -21.33 -2.45
C GLY A 82 -12.33 -22.76 -1.92
N MET A 83 -13.42 -23.45 -1.64
CA MET A 83 -13.40 -24.76 -0.99
C MET A 83 -14.02 -25.81 -1.90
N LEU A 84 -13.35 -26.96 -2.06
CA LEU A 84 -13.86 -28.04 -2.91
C LEU A 84 -15.14 -28.66 -2.33
N TYR A 85 -15.16 -28.83 -1.01
CA TYR A 85 -16.26 -29.44 -0.28
C TYR A 85 -16.86 -28.45 0.73
N PRO A 86 -18.20 -28.43 0.92
CA PRO A 86 -18.84 -27.60 1.92
C PRO A 86 -18.58 -28.10 3.35
N VAL A 87 -18.25 -29.38 3.51
CA VAL A 87 -17.83 -29.97 4.78
C VAL A 87 -16.57 -30.79 4.57
N PHE A 88 -15.57 -30.61 5.44
CA PHE A 88 -14.33 -31.38 5.36
C PHE A 88 -13.70 -31.58 6.74
N PHE A 89 -13.21 -32.80 7.00
CA PHE A 89 -12.39 -33.13 8.16
C PHE A 89 -10.91 -33.15 7.76
N TRP A 90 -10.22 -32.10 8.17
CA TRP A 90 -8.78 -31.96 8.02
C TRP A 90 -8.07 -32.69 9.17
N HIS A 91 -7.60 -33.89 8.86
CA HIS A 91 -6.91 -34.75 9.80
C HIS A 91 -5.45 -34.32 10.02
N HIS A 92 -4.98 -34.39 11.26
CA HIS A 92 -3.56 -34.42 11.60
C HIS A 92 -3.31 -35.41 12.75
N SER A 93 -2.06 -35.83 12.93
CA SER A 93 -1.63 -36.66 14.06
C SER A 93 -0.66 -35.91 15.00
N VAL A 94 -0.65 -34.57 14.92
CA VAL A 94 0.22 -33.71 15.77
C VAL A 94 -0.32 -33.66 17.20
N PRO A 95 0.45 -34.08 18.21
CA PRO A 95 0.02 -34.12 19.61
C PRO A 95 -0.42 -32.75 20.16
N GLU A 96 -1.32 -32.78 21.15
CA GLU A 96 -1.69 -31.62 21.95
C GLU A 96 -0.48 -31.06 22.72
N ASP A 97 -0.49 -29.76 23.04
CA ASP A 97 0.63 -29.11 23.73
C ASP A 97 0.81 -29.69 25.15
N SER A 98 2.03 -30.10 25.49
CA SER A 98 2.39 -30.56 26.84
C SER A 98 2.56 -29.37 27.79
N PHE A 99 1.92 -29.40 28.95
CA PHE A 99 2.15 -28.41 30.02
C PHE A 99 3.09 -28.99 31.06
N HIS A 100 4.25 -28.35 31.27
CA HIS A 100 5.18 -28.73 32.34
C HIS A 100 4.75 -28.11 33.68
N PRO A 101 4.97 -28.81 34.82
CA PRO A 101 4.80 -28.22 36.15
C PRO A 101 5.81 -27.07 36.31
N GLY A 102 5.33 -25.82 36.24
CA GLY A 102 6.17 -24.61 36.25
C GLY A 102 5.81 -23.59 35.17
N ASP A 103 5.03 -23.99 34.17
CA ASP A 103 4.51 -23.06 33.16
C ASP A 103 3.38 -22.20 33.76
N MET A 104 3.37 -20.89 33.53
CA MET A 104 2.33 -19.97 34.07
C MET A 104 0.92 -20.34 33.58
N ARG A 105 0.84 -21.10 32.48
CA ARG A 105 -0.40 -21.68 31.93
C ARG A 105 -0.91 -22.89 32.73
N TYR A 106 -0.05 -23.56 33.50
CA TYR A 106 -0.43 -24.63 34.43
C TYR A 106 -1.25 -24.09 35.60
N GLN A 107 -1.00 -22.85 36.03
CA GLN A 107 -1.67 -22.21 37.17
C GLN A 107 -3.06 -21.64 36.82
N THR A 108 -3.42 -21.51 35.54
CA THR A 108 -4.62 -20.76 35.12
C THR A 108 -5.87 -21.59 34.86
N GLN A 109 -5.81 -22.93 34.88
CA GLN A 109 -6.97 -23.82 35.05
C GLN A 109 -6.50 -25.27 34.91
N GLU A 110 -6.62 -26.06 35.98
CA GLU A 110 -6.61 -27.53 35.88
C GLU A 110 -7.67 -27.97 34.85
N GLY A 111 -7.25 -28.31 33.62
CA GLY A 111 -8.13 -28.94 32.62
C GLY A 111 -8.22 -28.31 31.22
N SER A 112 -7.61 -27.16 30.96
CA SER A 112 -7.69 -26.58 29.60
C SER A 112 -6.58 -27.07 28.67
N LYS A 113 -6.93 -27.82 27.62
CA LYS A 113 -6.01 -28.32 26.59
C LYS A 113 -5.82 -27.32 25.45
N THR A 114 -4.65 -27.36 24.81
CA THR A 114 -4.33 -26.55 23.62
C THR A 114 -3.59 -27.37 22.58
N ASN A 115 -3.68 -26.96 21.33
CA ASN A 115 -2.93 -27.56 20.23
C ASN A 115 -2.48 -26.44 19.29
N SER A 116 -1.21 -26.07 19.37
CA SER A 116 -0.63 -24.96 18.61
C SER A 116 -0.60 -25.22 17.09
N HIS A 117 -0.55 -26.49 16.68
CA HIS A 117 -0.65 -26.87 15.27
C HIS A 117 -2.06 -26.59 14.72
N GLU A 118 -3.11 -27.00 15.43
CA GLU A 118 -4.48 -26.68 15.05
C GLU A 118 -4.72 -25.17 14.98
N VAL A 119 -4.18 -24.39 15.93
CA VAL A 119 -4.27 -22.92 15.87
C VAL A 119 -3.66 -22.40 14.57
N ALA A 120 -2.47 -22.88 14.18
CA ALA A 120 -1.82 -22.46 12.94
C ALA A 120 -2.68 -22.79 11.69
N CYS A 121 -3.27 -23.99 11.64
CA CYS A 121 -4.19 -24.42 10.58
C CYS A 121 -5.46 -23.57 10.52
N VAL A 122 -6.09 -23.30 11.67
CA VAL A 122 -7.26 -22.40 11.79
C VAL A 122 -6.94 -21.03 11.22
N ILE A 123 -5.82 -20.43 11.65
CA ILE A 123 -5.40 -19.08 11.23
C ILE A 123 -5.12 -19.03 9.72
N ALA A 124 -4.48 -20.06 9.16
CA ALA A 124 -4.25 -20.16 7.72
C ALA A 124 -5.56 -20.26 6.92
N LEU A 125 -6.47 -21.14 7.35
CA LEU A 125 -7.77 -21.32 6.71
C LEU A 125 -8.64 -20.06 6.79
N VAL A 126 -8.68 -19.40 7.95
CA VAL A 126 -9.38 -18.12 8.12
C VAL A 126 -8.81 -17.07 7.18
N THR A 127 -7.48 -16.94 7.11
CA THR A 127 -6.83 -15.97 6.22
C THR A 127 -7.20 -16.23 4.77
N TYR A 128 -7.17 -17.50 4.34
CA TYR A 128 -7.57 -17.90 3.00
C TYR A 128 -9.05 -17.59 2.71
N LEU A 129 -9.97 -17.89 3.63
CA LEU A 129 -11.40 -17.58 3.47
C LEU A 129 -11.66 -16.07 3.39
N LEU A 130 -10.97 -15.26 4.20
CA LEU A 130 -11.05 -13.80 4.08
C LEU A 130 -10.58 -13.33 2.70
N GLN A 131 -9.48 -13.91 2.18
CA GLN A 131 -9.04 -13.63 0.81
C GLN A 131 -10.10 -14.05 -0.21
N GLN A 132 -10.89 -15.11 0.01
CA GLN A 132 -12.00 -15.48 -0.89
C GLN A 132 -13.16 -14.46 -0.91
N GLY A 133 -13.12 -13.44 -0.06
CA GLY A 133 -14.14 -12.39 0.03
C GLY A 133 -15.25 -12.69 1.04
N TYR A 134 -15.01 -13.57 2.02
CA TYR A 134 -15.92 -13.70 3.16
C TYR A 134 -15.71 -12.54 4.14
N ALA A 135 -16.82 -11.99 4.64
CA ALA A 135 -16.76 -11.00 5.71
C ALA A 135 -16.42 -11.68 7.05
N ARG A 136 -15.81 -10.92 7.97
CA ARG A 136 -15.32 -11.46 9.26
C ARG A 136 -16.45 -12.02 10.13
N ASP A 137 -17.62 -11.40 10.07
CA ASP A 137 -18.83 -11.79 10.79
C ASP A 137 -19.50 -13.05 10.22
N GLN A 138 -19.18 -13.44 8.97
CA GLN A 138 -19.66 -14.70 8.37
C GLN A 138 -18.87 -15.94 8.84
N ILE A 139 -17.78 -15.74 9.58
CA ILE A 139 -16.90 -16.82 10.05
C ILE A 139 -16.98 -16.89 11.57
N THR A 140 -17.14 -18.10 12.10
CA THR A 140 -16.98 -18.36 13.53
C THR A 140 -16.10 -19.57 13.77
N ILE A 141 -15.27 -19.47 14.80
CA ILE A 141 -14.36 -20.53 15.21
C ILE A 141 -14.84 -21.09 16.54
N LEU A 142 -15.07 -22.40 16.58
CA LEU A 142 -15.49 -23.10 17.78
C LEU A 142 -14.43 -24.09 18.25
N THR A 143 -14.30 -24.23 19.56
CA THR A 143 -13.43 -25.23 20.18
C THR A 143 -14.00 -25.71 21.50
N GLY A 144 -13.66 -26.93 21.91
CA GLY A 144 -14.08 -27.50 23.19
C GLY A 144 -13.36 -26.92 24.41
N TYR A 145 -12.22 -26.24 24.20
CA TYR A 145 -11.30 -25.87 25.27
C TYR A 145 -11.08 -24.37 25.37
N LEU A 146 -11.23 -23.81 26.57
CA LEU A 146 -11.10 -22.36 26.79
C LEU A 146 -9.71 -21.83 26.43
N GLY A 147 -8.66 -22.56 26.79
CA GLY A 147 -7.27 -22.21 26.47
C GLY A 147 -7.03 -22.17 24.96
N GLN A 148 -7.61 -23.10 24.20
CA GLN A 148 -7.55 -23.07 22.74
C GLN A 148 -8.27 -21.82 22.19
N SER A 149 -9.46 -21.51 22.73
CA SER A 149 -10.20 -20.29 22.36
C SER A 149 -9.37 -19.03 22.61
N VAL A 150 -8.67 -18.95 23.74
CA VAL A 150 -7.78 -17.83 24.08
C VAL A 150 -6.60 -17.74 23.12
N LEU A 151 -5.95 -18.86 22.80
CA LEU A 151 -4.81 -18.88 21.86
C LEU A 151 -5.23 -18.47 20.45
N ILE A 152 -6.33 -19.02 19.93
CA ILE A 152 -6.88 -18.63 18.61
C ILE A 152 -7.18 -17.14 18.58
N THR A 153 -7.86 -16.63 19.62
CA THR A 153 -8.19 -15.19 19.73
C THR A 153 -6.92 -14.33 19.74
N LYS A 154 -5.86 -14.78 20.42
CA LYS A 154 -4.57 -14.07 20.47
C LYS A 154 -3.91 -14.02 19.08
N GLU A 155 -3.87 -15.13 18.35
CA GLU A 155 -3.27 -15.16 17.01
C GLU A 155 -4.10 -14.39 15.97
N LEU A 156 -5.42 -14.44 16.03
CA LEU A 156 -6.29 -13.62 15.18
C LEU A 156 -6.06 -12.12 15.34
N LYS A 157 -5.80 -11.64 16.56
CA LYS A 157 -5.48 -10.23 16.81
C LYS A 157 -4.19 -9.78 16.13
N LYS A 158 -3.25 -10.70 15.84
CA LYS A 158 -2.03 -10.35 15.10
C LYS A 158 -2.29 -10.17 13.59
N LEU A 159 -3.27 -10.88 13.04
CA LEU A 159 -3.66 -10.77 11.63
C LEU A 159 -4.34 -9.44 11.29
N SER A 160 -4.88 -8.72 12.27
CA SER A 160 -5.62 -7.47 12.04
C SER A 160 -5.34 -6.49 13.17
N ALA A 161 -4.69 -5.36 12.86
CA ALA A 161 -4.39 -4.29 13.82
C ALA A 161 -5.66 -3.60 14.42
N SER A 162 -6.86 -3.96 13.96
CA SER A 162 -8.16 -3.57 14.52
C SER A 162 -8.92 -4.79 15.03
N LYS A 163 -9.79 -4.60 16.05
CA LYS A 163 -10.62 -5.65 16.69
C LYS A 163 -11.08 -6.70 15.66
N SER A 164 -10.63 -7.94 15.82
CA SER A 164 -11.02 -9.04 14.95
C SER A 164 -12.54 -9.24 15.06
N GLY A 165 -13.29 -8.90 14.00
CA GLY A 165 -14.74 -9.14 13.93
C GLY A 165 -15.15 -10.61 13.83
N ILE A 166 -14.18 -11.53 13.87
CA ILE A 166 -14.39 -12.98 13.83
C ILE A 166 -14.68 -13.46 15.25
N ARG A 167 -15.81 -14.15 15.42
CA ARG A 167 -16.20 -14.70 16.71
C ARG A 167 -15.44 -15.99 17.00
N VAL A 168 -14.87 -16.06 18.19
CA VAL A 168 -14.25 -17.28 18.74
C VAL A 168 -14.97 -17.62 20.03
N ALA A 169 -15.50 -18.84 20.13
CA ALA A 169 -16.29 -19.26 21.29
C ALA A 169 -16.04 -20.73 21.61
N THR A 170 -16.32 -21.09 22.87
CA THR A 170 -16.46 -22.49 23.25
C THR A 170 -17.85 -23.00 22.89
N VAL A 171 -17.99 -24.32 22.71
CA VAL A 171 -19.27 -24.98 22.37
C VAL A 171 -20.40 -24.55 23.31
N ASP A 172 -20.12 -24.56 24.60
CA ASP A 172 -21.08 -24.25 25.65
C ASP A 172 -21.53 -22.77 25.65
N ASN A 173 -20.76 -21.87 25.02
CA ASN A 173 -21.03 -20.44 24.94
C ASN A 173 -21.60 -20.03 23.57
N TYR A 174 -21.82 -20.99 22.66
CA TYR A 174 -22.32 -20.75 21.30
C TYR A 174 -23.71 -21.39 21.06
N GLN A 175 -24.39 -21.81 22.12
CA GLN A 175 -25.70 -22.42 22.01
C GLN A 175 -26.74 -21.40 21.53
N GLY A 176 -27.55 -21.81 20.54
CA GLY A 176 -28.59 -20.96 19.96
C GLY A 176 -28.08 -20.00 18.89
N GLU A 177 -26.77 -19.89 18.71
CA GLU A 177 -26.16 -19.11 17.63
C GLU A 177 -25.96 -19.97 16.37
N GLU A 178 -25.73 -19.29 15.24
CA GLU A 178 -25.44 -19.89 13.94
C GLU A 178 -24.58 -18.94 13.11
N ASN A 179 -23.81 -19.47 12.17
CA ASN A 179 -23.07 -18.65 11.21
C ASN A 179 -22.97 -19.33 9.84
N ASP A 180 -22.60 -18.57 8.81
CA ASP A 180 -22.42 -19.07 7.45
C ASP A 180 -21.31 -20.11 7.40
N LEU A 181 -20.13 -19.80 7.95
CA LEU A 181 -18.98 -20.70 8.00
C LEU A 181 -18.54 -20.97 9.43
N LEU A 182 -18.39 -22.26 9.77
CA LEU A 182 -17.74 -22.68 11.00
C LEU A 182 -16.42 -23.41 10.77
N ILE A 183 -15.46 -23.09 11.63
CA ILE A 183 -14.19 -23.81 11.73
C ILE A 183 -14.13 -24.40 13.14
N LEU A 184 -14.02 -25.71 13.23
CA LEU A 184 -13.98 -26.45 14.50
C LEU A 184 -12.55 -26.91 14.78
N SER A 185 -12.00 -26.55 15.94
CA SER A 185 -10.72 -27.05 16.45
C SER A 185 -10.97 -28.02 17.61
N LEU A 186 -10.66 -29.29 17.39
CA LEU A 186 -10.98 -30.40 18.30
C LEU A 186 -9.92 -30.62 19.38
N VAL A 187 -8.70 -30.11 19.18
CA VAL A 187 -7.55 -30.02 20.09
C VAL A 187 -6.89 -31.36 20.44
N ARG A 188 -7.69 -32.38 20.73
CA ARG A 188 -7.23 -33.62 21.35
C ARG A 188 -6.51 -34.49 20.35
N SER A 189 -5.21 -34.64 20.60
CA SER A 189 -4.35 -35.64 19.96
C SER A 189 -3.37 -36.12 21.03
N ASN A 190 -3.55 -37.35 21.51
CA ASN A 190 -2.77 -37.87 22.63
C ASN A 190 -2.58 -39.39 22.56
N PRO A 191 -1.45 -39.92 23.09
CA PRO A 191 -1.19 -41.36 23.08
C PRO A 191 -2.24 -42.20 23.82
N THR A 192 -2.95 -41.59 24.79
CA THR A 192 -4.02 -42.25 25.56
C THR A 192 -5.33 -42.39 24.78
N GLN A 193 -5.42 -41.85 23.56
CA GLN A 193 -6.59 -41.95 22.69
C GLN A 193 -7.88 -41.50 23.40
N MET A 194 -7.77 -40.41 24.17
CA MET A 194 -8.87 -39.85 24.95
C MET A 194 -9.36 -38.54 24.34
N SER A 195 -10.63 -38.52 23.94
CA SER A 195 -11.34 -37.34 23.42
C SER A 195 -11.83 -36.37 24.51
N GLY A 196 -11.92 -36.82 25.78
CA GLY A 196 -12.31 -35.99 26.93
C GLY A 196 -13.62 -35.23 26.76
N PHE A 197 -13.57 -33.90 26.74
CA PHE A 197 -14.74 -32.99 26.63
C PHE A 197 -15.62 -33.28 25.40
N MET A 198 -15.03 -33.87 24.37
CA MET A 198 -15.66 -34.20 23.10
C MET A 198 -16.52 -35.48 23.13
N LYS A 199 -16.56 -36.22 24.27
CA LYS A 199 -17.36 -37.45 24.45
C LYS A 199 -18.86 -37.23 24.65
N VAL A 200 -19.26 -36.01 25.02
CA VAL A 200 -20.66 -35.73 25.34
C VAL A 200 -21.42 -35.52 24.04
N GLU A 201 -22.28 -36.46 23.67
CA GLU A 201 -23.05 -36.44 22.42
C GLU A 201 -23.81 -35.12 22.22
N ASN A 202 -24.42 -34.59 23.28
CA ASN A 202 -25.14 -33.32 23.26
C ASN A 202 -24.25 -32.14 22.82
N ARG A 203 -22.95 -32.14 23.15
CA ARG A 203 -21.98 -31.12 22.72
C ARG A 203 -21.58 -31.31 21.27
N VAL A 204 -21.38 -32.54 20.82
CA VAL A 204 -21.07 -32.85 19.42
C VAL A 204 -22.25 -32.47 18.53
N ASN A 205 -23.49 -32.73 18.96
CA ASN A 205 -24.70 -32.24 18.28
C ASN A 205 -24.67 -30.72 18.11
N VAL A 206 -24.40 -30.00 19.22
CA VAL A 206 -24.29 -28.55 19.19
C VAL A 206 -23.13 -28.07 18.33
N LEU A 207 -22.02 -28.79 18.22
CA LEU A 207 -20.91 -28.43 17.34
C LEU A 207 -21.28 -28.58 15.85
N LEU A 208 -21.89 -29.70 15.49
CA LEU A 208 -22.15 -30.07 14.10
C LEU A 208 -23.38 -29.36 13.49
N SER A 209 -24.23 -28.71 14.32
CA SER A 209 -25.52 -28.14 13.90
C SER A 209 -25.57 -26.60 13.73
N ARG A 210 -24.41 -25.94 13.73
CA ARG A 210 -24.31 -24.47 13.84
C ARG A 210 -23.87 -23.77 12.55
N ALA A 211 -23.30 -24.51 11.61
CA ALA A 211 -22.89 -24.01 10.31
C ALA A 211 -24.06 -24.00 9.32
N LYS A 212 -24.26 -22.90 8.61
CA LYS A 212 -25.30 -22.82 7.55
C LYS A 212 -24.76 -23.33 6.22
N GLN A 213 -23.60 -22.83 5.79
CA GLN A 213 -23.07 -23.05 4.44
C GLN A 213 -21.82 -23.91 4.41
N GLY A 214 -20.90 -23.76 5.36
CA GLY A 214 -19.64 -24.51 5.36
C GLY A 214 -19.14 -24.87 6.75
N MET A 215 -18.58 -26.06 6.89
CA MET A 215 -18.04 -26.57 8.16
C MET A 215 -16.69 -27.26 7.95
N TYR A 216 -15.64 -26.74 8.56
CA TYR A 216 -14.29 -27.28 8.45
C TYR A 216 -13.80 -27.75 9.82
N ILE A 217 -13.58 -29.05 9.94
CA ILE A 217 -13.20 -29.69 11.19
C ILE A 217 -11.71 -29.97 11.16
N ILE A 218 -10.96 -29.50 12.15
CA ILE A 218 -9.52 -29.72 12.28
C ILE A 218 -9.32 -30.56 13.54
N GLY A 219 -8.71 -31.73 13.39
CA GLY A 219 -8.45 -32.61 14.52
C GLY A 219 -7.78 -33.92 14.18
N ASP A 220 -7.52 -34.72 15.21
CA ASP A 220 -6.96 -36.05 15.10
C ASP A 220 -8.08 -37.10 15.08
N LYS A 221 -8.35 -37.65 13.90
CA LYS A 221 -9.42 -38.64 13.70
C LYS A 221 -9.13 -39.92 14.49
N ASP A 222 -7.87 -40.31 14.66
CA ASP A 222 -7.51 -41.57 15.30
C ASP A 222 -7.80 -41.45 16.81
N THR A 223 -7.31 -40.37 17.43
CA THR A 223 -7.61 -40.03 18.84
C THR A 223 -9.11 -39.93 19.11
N LEU A 224 -9.89 -39.42 18.16
CA LEU A 224 -11.34 -39.24 18.34
C LEU A 224 -12.16 -40.50 18.11
N THR A 225 -11.82 -41.31 17.11
CA THR A 225 -12.63 -42.49 16.73
C THR A 225 -12.38 -43.69 17.65
N HIS A 226 -11.21 -43.80 18.28
CA HIS A 226 -10.82 -44.99 19.04
C HIS A 226 -11.79 -45.40 20.16
N ARG A 227 -12.44 -44.44 20.84
CA ARG A 227 -13.35 -44.73 21.98
C ARG A 227 -14.66 -43.95 21.95
N ASP A 228 -15.02 -43.42 20.80
CA ASP A 228 -16.22 -42.59 20.64
C ASP A 228 -17.03 -43.06 19.42
N ALA A 229 -18.21 -43.62 19.71
CA ALA A 229 -19.10 -44.17 18.70
C ALA A 229 -19.68 -43.07 17.79
N MET A 230 -19.91 -41.87 18.34
CA MET A 230 -20.46 -40.77 17.56
C MET A 230 -19.43 -40.21 16.59
N TRP A 231 -18.20 -39.95 17.05
CA TRP A 231 -17.12 -39.50 16.16
C TRP A 231 -16.75 -40.55 15.12
N SER A 232 -16.78 -41.84 15.47
CA SER A 232 -16.61 -42.93 14.51
C SER A 232 -17.64 -42.88 13.37
N LYS A 233 -18.92 -42.67 13.69
CA LYS A 233 -19.97 -42.49 12.68
C LYS A 233 -19.74 -41.24 11.84
N VAL A 234 -19.47 -40.09 12.47
CA VAL A 234 -19.22 -38.82 11.75
C VAL A 234 -18.06 -38.95 10.76
N VAL A 235 -16.93 -39.52 11.20
CA VAL A 235 -15.76 -39.74 10.34
C VAL A 235 -16.08 -40.75 9.23
N SER A 236 -16.86 -41.80 9.50
CA SER A 236 -17.32 -42.74 8.47
C SER A 236 -18.13 -42.05 7.38
N ILE A 237 -19.14 -41.26 7.75
CA ILE A 237 -20.00 -40.53 6.80
C ILE A 237 -19.17 -39.58 5.92
N LEU A 238 -18.22 -38.87 6.52
CA LEU A 238 -17.32 -37.99 5.78
C LEU A 238 -16.35 -38.79 4.89
N SER A 239 -15.88 -39.96 5.34
CA SER A 239 -14.97 -40.81 4.57
C SER A 239 -15.65 -41.39 3.32
N GLU A 240 -16.91 -41.81 3.43
CA GLU A 240 -17.74 -42.24 2.28
C GLU A 240 -17.84 -41.15 1.20
N SER A 241 -17.84 -39.89 1.63
CA SER A 241 -17.97 -38.73 0.74
C SER A 241 -16.60 -38.18 0.30
N SER A 242 -15.49 -38.85 0.60
CA SER A 242 -14.11 -38.36 0.38
C SER A 242 -13.84 -36.99 1.02
N CYS A 243 -14.52 -36.69 2.13
CA CYS A 243 -14.45 -35.43 2.87
C CYS A 243 -13.58 -35.54 4.14
N VAL A 244 -12.64 -36.49 4.19
CA VAL A 244 -11.64 -36.66 5.27
C VAL A 244 -10.27 -36.82 4.63
N GLY A 245 -9.27 -36.11 5.16
CA GLY A 245 -7.90 -36.33 4.73
C GLY A 245 -6.88 -35.43 5.43
N ASP A 246 -5.61 -35.74 5.23
CA ASP A 246 -4.48 -35.05 5.87
C ASP A 246 -4.18 -33.67 5.26
N ALA A 247 -4.89 -33.35 4.17
CA ALA A 247 -4.77 -32.12 3.42
C ALA A 247 -6.15 -31.60 3.05
N ILE A 248 -6.43 -30.34 3.33
CA ILE A 248 -7.69 -29.71 2.98
C ILE A 248 -7.69 -29.27 1.50
N PRO A 249 -8.63 -29.73 0.67
CA PRO A 249 -8.68 -29.36 -0.75
C PRO A 249 -9.33 -27.98 -0.94
N ILE A 250 -8.55 -27.06 -1.49
CA ILE A 250 -8.97 -25.72 -1.90
C ILE A 250 -9.09 -25.63 -3.43
N THR A 251 -9.94 -24.75 -3.92
CA THR A 251 -10.17 -24.52 -5.36
C THR A 251 -10.10 -23.04 -5.70
N CYS A 252 -9.62 -22.71 -6.89
CA CYS A 252 -9.60 -21.32 -7.33
C CYS A 252 -10.96 -20.91 -7.90
N GLN A 253 -11.54 -19.81 -7.40
CA GLN A 253 -12.79 -19.25 -7.91
C GLN A 253 -12.75 -18.89 -9.41
N ARG A 254 -11.57 -18.55 -9.95
CA ARG A 254 -11.38 -18.23 -11.39
C ARG A 254 -10.93 -19.44 -12.21
N HIS A 255 -10.32 -20.43 -11.58
CA HIS A 255 -9.85 -21.66 -12.23
C HIS A 255 -10.36 -22.88 -11.46
N PRO A 256 -11.65 -23.23 -11.58
CA PRO A 256 -12.26 -24.28 -10.75
C PRO A 256 -11.62 -25.66 -10.90
N LYS A 257 -10.92 -25.89 -12.02
CA LYS A 257 -10.17 -27.13 -12.29
C LYS A 257 -8.83 -27.21 -11.54
N ASP A 258 -8.31 -26.10 -11.03
CA ASP A 258 -7.09 -26.11 -10.20
C ASP A 258 -7.47 -26.38 -8.75
N ILE A 259 -7.34 -27.65 -8.37
CA ILE A 259 -7.58 -28.15 -7.02
C ILE A 259 -6.22 -28.36 -6.35
N ARG A 260 -6.05 -27.78 -5.16
CA ARG A 260 -4.81 -27.88 -4.38
C ARG A 260 -5.13 -28.40 -3.00
N CYS A 261 -4.30 -29.31 -2.50
CA CYS A 261 -4.49 -29.91 -1.18
C CYS A 261 -3.47 -29.32 -0.21
N CYS A 262 -3.93 -28.59 0.81
CA CYS A 262 -3.08 -27.94 1.80
C CYS A 262 -2.97 -28.78 3.07
N ARG A 263 -1.77 -29.28 3.39
CA ARG A 263 -1.48 -30.03 4.63
C ARG A 263 -1.13 -29.13 5.81
N ASP A 264 -0.53 -27.98 5.53
CA ASP A 264 -0.11 -27.03 6.56
C ASP A 264 -0.17 -25.57 6.08
N VAL A 265 0.27 -24.64 6.93
CA VAL A 265 0.30 -23.20 6.66
C VAL A 265 1.20 -22.82 5.48
N LYS A 266 2.28 -23.57 5.20
CA LYS A 266 3.20 -23.31 4.09
C LYS A 266 2.54 -23.61 2.75
N ASP A 267 1.68 -24.63 2.71
CA ASP A 267 0.94 -24.96 1.50
C ASP A 267 -0.04 -23.85 1.11
N PHE A 268 -0.73 -23.22 2.06
CA PHE A 268 -1.56 -22.04 1.77
C PHE A 268 -0.74 -20.90 1.15
N LYS A 269 0.46 -20.64 1.67
CA LYS A 269 1.36 -19.60 1.14
C LYS A 269 1.91 -19.97 -0.24
N SER A 270 2.07 -21.25 -0.53
CA SER A 270 2.62 -21.74 -1.81
C SER A 270 1.56 -21.85 -2.90
N PHE A 271 0.36 -22.30 -2.55
CA PHE A 271 -0.72 -22.59 -3.50
C PHE A 271 -1.73 -21.46 -3.66
N ALA A 272 -1.88 -20.62 -2.62
CA ALA A 272 -2.89 -19.58 -2.56
C ALA A 272 -2.37 -18.25 -1.96
N LEU A 273 -1.14 -17.85 -2.32
CA LEU A 273 -0.49 -16.65 -1.78
C LEU A 273 -1.38 -15.40 -1.82
N ASP A 274 -1.98 -15.13 -2.99
CA ASP A 274 -2.87 -14.00 -3.23
C ASP A 274 -4.37 -14.40 -3.13
N GLY A 275 -4.69 -15.57 -2.58
CA GLY A 275 -6.04 -16.11 -2.44
C GLY A 275 -6.57 -16.88 -3.65
N GLY A 276 -6.04 -16.68 -4.86
CA GLY A 276 -6.32 -17.57 -6.00
C GLY A 276 -5.17 -18.54 -6.23
N CYS A 277 -5.20 -19.28 -7.34
CA CYS A 277 -4.15 -20.23 -7.69
C CYS A 277 -2.81 -19.59 -8.07
N ILE A 278 -1.79 -20.43 -8.29
CA ILE A 278 -0.44 -20.02 -8.69
C ILE A 278 -0.30 -19.49 -10.13
N LEU A 279 -1.37 -19.50 -10.92
CA LEU A 279 -1.35 -18.96 -12.27
C LEU A 279 -1.28 -17.42 -12.23
N PRO A 280 -0.62 -16.75 -13.18
CA PRO A 280 -0.63 -15.29 -13.27
C PRO A 280 -2.05 -14.74 -13.41
N CYS A 281 -2.32 -13.57 -12.82
CA CYS A 281 -3.61 -12.92 -13.01
C CYS A 281 -3.77 -12.48 -14.49
N PRO A 282 -4.83 -12.91 -15.21
CA PRO A 282 -5.00 -12.58 -16.63
C PRO A 282 -5.49 -11.14 -16.87
N THR A 283 -5.82 -10.42 -15.79
CA THR A 283 -6.42 -9.08 -15.90
C THR A 283 -5.38 -8.02 -16.22
N ARG A 284 -5.70 -7.15 -17.18
CA ARG A 284 -4.99 -5.89 -17.39
C ARG A 284 -5.62 -4.79 -16.56
N LEU A 285 -4.78 -4.04 -15.86
CA LEU A 285 -5.16 -2.86 -15.09
C LEU A 285 -5.70 -1.77 -16.03
N SER A 286 -6.39 -0.78 -15.48
CA SER A 286 -6.92 0.37 -16.24
C SER A 286 -5.82 1.15 -16.98
N CYS A 287 -4.57 1.06 -16.52
CA CYS A 287 -3.42 1.65 -17.20
C CYS A 287 -2.82 0.79 -18.33
N GLY A 288 -3.41 -0.37 -18.64
CA GLY A 288 -2.97 -1.32 -19.67
C GLY A 288 -1.90 -2.34 -19.23
N HIS A 289 -1.23 -2.11 -18.10
CA HIS A 289 -0.27 -3.07 -17.53
C HIS A 289 -0.96 -4.36 -17.07
N ALA A 290 -0.29 -5.49 -17.24
CA ALA A 290 -0.73 -6.75 -16.63
C ALA A 290 -0.63 -6.65 -15.10
N CYS A 291 -1.59 -7.25 -14.40
CA CYS A 291 -1.52 -7.34 -12.94
C CYS A 291 -0.26 -8.14 -12.53
N PRO A 292 0.59 -7.61 -11.62
CA PRO A 292 1.82 -8.28 -11.22
C PRO A 292 1.60 -9.41 -10.19
N ARG A 293 0.37 -9.56 -9.68
CA ARG A 293 0.00 -10.59 -8.70
C ARG A 293 -0.33 -11.91 -9.38
N LEU A 294 -0.30 -12.99 -8.60
CA LEU A 294 -0.87 -14.26 -9.03
C LEU A 294 -2.39 -14.15 -9.08
N CYS A 295 -3.07 -15.19 -9.53
CA CYS A 295 -4.52 -15.22 -9.56
C CYS A 295 -5.04 -14.91 -8.15
N HIS A 296 -5.99 -13.98 -8.08
CA HIS A 296 -6.59 -13.54 -6.84
C HIS A 296 -8.08 -13.28 -7.06
N PRO A 297 -8.93 -13.47 -6.07
CA PRO A 297 -10.36 -13.18 -6.18
C PRO A 297 -10.65 -11.67 -6.19
N ASP A 298 -9.80 -10.84 -5.56
CA ASP A 298 -9.99 -9.40 -5.44
C ASP A 298 -10.21 -8.71 -6.80
N GLY A 299 -10.99 -7.63 -6.78
CA GLY A 299 -11.08 -6.68 -7.89
C GLY A 299 -9.78 -5.88 -8.07
N HIS A 300 -9.67 -5.18 -9.19
CA HIS A 300 -8.54 -4.30 -9.50
C HIS A 300 -8.90 -2.81 -9.39
N GLU A 301 -10.07 -2.50 -8.84
CA GLU A 301 -10.52 -1.13 -8.58
C GLU A 301 -9.58 -0.46 -7.56
N GLY A 302 -9.06 0.72 -7.90
CA GLY A 302 -8.11 1.43 -7.05
C GLY A 302 -6.71 0.82 -6.97
N PHE A 303 -6.40 -0.26 -7.71
CA PHE A 303 -5.08 -0.87 -7.68
C PHE A 303 -4.01 0.07 -8.26
N GLN A 304 -3.04 0.46 -7.42
CA GLN A 304 -1.96 1.37 -7.80
C GLN A 304 -0.83 0.62 -8.51
N CYS A 305 -0.80 0.72 -9.83
CA CYS A 305 0.25 0.10 -10.65
C CYS A 305 1.64 0.70 -10.36
N ARG A 306 2.58 -0.12 -9.85
CA ARG A 306 3.98 0.27 -9.56
C ARG A 306 4.96 -0.07 -10.69
N GLN A 307 4.48 -0.48 -11.85
CA GLN A 307 5.33 -0.65 -13.02
C GLN A 307 5.78 0.71 -13.57
N PRO A 308 6.92 0.77 -14.29
CA PRO A 308 7.34 1.98 -14.99
C PRO A 308 6.23 2.51 -15.90
N CYS A 309 6.00 3.83 -15.89
CA CYS A 309 4.93 4.40 -16.69
C CYS A 309 5.27 4.36 -18.19
N THR A 310 4.39 3.77 -19.01
CA THR A 310 4.50 3.74 -20.47
C THR A 310 3.80 4.94 -21.15
N ARG A 311 3.13 5.79 -20.36
CA ARG A 311 2.42 6.99 -20.84
C ARG A 311 3.39 8.14 -21.10
N ARG A 312 2.93 9.13 -21.86
CA ARG A 312 3.65 10.37 -22.14
C ARG A 312 3.21 11.46 -21.16
N PRO A 313 4.12 12.34 -20.69
CA PRO A 313 3.75 13.52 -19.94
C PRO A 313 2.82 14.43 -20.74
N ASP A 314 1.91 15.11 -20.04
CA ASP A 314 0.93 16.00 -20.64
C ASP A 314 1.64 17.14 -21.37
N GLN A 315 1.17 17.47 -22.58
CA GLN A 315 1.69 18.58 -23.40
C GLN A 315 3.18 18.45 -23.78
N CYS A 316 3.74 17.23 -23.77
CA CYS A 316 5.10 16.99 -24.23
C CYS A 316 5.18 16.95 -25.77
N GLN A 317 5.72 18.01 -26.38
CA GLN A 317 5.89 18.11 -27.84
C GLN A 317 6.95 17.13 -28.39
N GLN A 318 7.94 16.76 -27.56
CA GLN A 318 9.09 15.91 -27.94
C GLN A 318 8.84 14.40 -27.71
N GLN A 319 7.60 14.00 -27.42
CA GLN A 319 7.20 12.59 -27.24
C GLN A 319 8.00 11.78 -26.19
N HIS A 320 8.58 12.45 -25.19
CA HIS A 320 9.34 11.78 -24.13
C HIS A 320 8.51 10.79 -23.33
N ARG A 321 9.14 9.71 -22.87
CA ARG A 321 8.51 8.72 -21.98
C ARG A 321 8.51 9.22 -20.53
N CYS A 322 7.43 8.96 -19.81
CA CYS A 322 7.35 9.33 -18.40
C CYS A 322 8.31 8.46 -17.54
N LYS A 323 9.15 9.09 -16.71
CA LYS A 323 10.06 8.41 -15.77
C LYS A 323 9.43 8.01 -14.43
N LYS A 324 8.15 8.35 -14.21
CA LYS A 324 7.41 8.10 -12.96
C LYS A 324 6.81 6.69 -12.93
N LEU A 325 6.34 6.27 -11.76
CA LEU A 325 5.55 5.05 -11.60
C LEU A 325 4.15 5.22 -12.20
N CYS A 326 3.57 4.15 -12.71
CA CYS A 326 2.34 4.20 -13.48
C CYS A 326 1.15 4.80 -12.70
N PHE A 327 1.02 4.54 -11.40
CA PHE A 327 -0.03 5.12 -10.57
C PHE A 327 0.08 6.63 -10.36
N GLN A 328 1.27 7.21 -10.59
CA GLN A 328 1.49 8.64 -10.43
C GLN A 328 0.98 9.39 -11.66
N ALA A 329 0.42 10.59 -11.44
CA ALA A 329 0.09 11.48 -12.54
C ALA A 329 1.38 11.88 -13.28
N CYS A 330 1.40 11.70 -14.60
CA CYS A 330 2.57 12.01 -15.43
C CYS A 330 2.92 13.50 -15.29
N GLY A 331 1.91 14.38 -15.42
CA GLY A 331 2.10 15.82 -15.32
C GLY A 331 3.02 16.33 -16.42
N LYS A 332 3.75 17.42 -16.12
CA LYS A 332 4.64 18.10 -17.08
C LYS A 332 5.95 17.35 -17.29
N CYS A 333 6.49 17.42 -18.52
CA CYS A 333 7.75 16.78 -18.90
C CYS A 333 8.98 17.53 -18.36
N SER A 334 9.76 16.89 -17.48
CA SER A 334 10.99 17.43 -16.89
C SER A 334 12.28 17.07 -17.62
N GLU A 335 12.22 16.47 -18.81
CA GLU A 335 13.42 16.24 -19.63
C GLU A 335 14.01 17.57 -20.07
N LEU A 336 15.33 17.73 -19.98
CA LEU A 336 16.02 18.91 -20.46
C LEU A 336 16.24 18.79 -21.97
N ILE A 337 15.80 19.81 -22.72
CA ILE A 337 16.04 19.92 -24.15
C ILE A 337 16.74 21.24 -24.47
N GLU A 338 17.65 21.19 -25.44
CA GLU A 338 18.29 22.38 -25.98
C GLU A 338 17.25 23.23 -26.73
N THR A 339 17.02 24.45 -26.24
CA THR A 339 16.07 25.40 -26.85
C THR A 339 16.75 26.74 -27.09
N VAL A 340 16.49 27.34 -28.24
CA VAL A 340 16.92 28.71 -28.55
C VAL A 340 15.96 29.69 -27.89
N LEU A 341 16.46 30.49 -26.95
CA LEU A 341 15.70 31.53 -26.27
C LEU A 341 15.47 32.72 -27.22
N PRO A 342 14.48 33.61 -26.95
CA PRO A 342 14.23 34.79 -27.79
C PRO A 342 15.43 35.73 -27.96
N CYS A 343 16.41 35.69 -27.04
CA CYS A 343 17.66 36.43 -27.15
C CYS A 343 18.70 35.79 -28.10
N GLY A 344 18.38 34.67 -28.74
CA GLY A 344 19.25 33.94 -29.67
C GLY A 344 20.19 32.92 -29.02
N HIS A 345 20.28 32.87 -27.68
CA HIS A 345 21.14 31.91 -26.97
C HIS A 345 20.45 30.55 -26.77
N THR A 346 21.24 29.47 -26.89
CA THR A 346 20.78 28.10 -26.62
C THR A 346 20.96 27.77 -25.14
N LYS A 347 19.93 27.18 -24.52
CA LYS A 347 20.00 26.71 -23.14
C LYS A 347 19.19 25.42 -22.96
N PRO A 348 19.68 24.45 -22.17
CA PRO A 348 18.87 23.32 -21.75
C PRO A 348 17.77 23.78 -20.79
N ILE A 349 16.51 23.63 -21.20
CA ILE A 349 15.32 23.92 -20.39
C ILE A 349 14.42 22.70 -20.31
N GLU A 350 13.56 22.63 -19.28
CA GLU A 350 12.56 21.57 -19.17
C GLU A 350 11.62 21.58 -20.39
N CYS A 351 11.38 20.43 -21.01
CA CYS A 351 10.63 20.29 -22.25
C CYS A 351 9.25 20.95 -22.21
N TRP A 352 8.53 20.90 -21.07
CA TRP A 352 7.24 21.58 -20.95
C TRP A 352 7.31 23.11 -21.10
N ARG A 353 8.47 23.72 -20.84
CA ARG A 353 8.69 25.17 -20.99
C ARG A 353 9.01 25.60 -22.43
N SER A 354 9.33 24.64 -23.31
CA SER A 354 9.66 24.95 -24.71
C SER A 354 8.49 25.54 -25.50
N ALA A 355 7.25 25.37 -25.04
CA ALA A 355 6.07 26.02 -25.63
C ALA A 355 6.05 27.55 -25.38
N GLU A 356 6.68 28.04 -24.30
CA GLU A 356 6.81 29.47 -24.00
C GLU A 356 8.25 29.81 -23.55
N PRO A 357 9.23 29.83 -24.49
CA PRO A 357 10.63 30.10 -24.17
C PRO A 357 10.87 31.47 -23.51
N SER A 358 9.95 32.42 -23.70
CA SER A 358 9.98 33.79 -23.17
C SER A 358 9.97 33.87 -21.64
N ARG A 359 9.48 32.84 -20.93
CA ARG A 359 9.48 32.79 -19.46
C ARG A 359 10.79 32.26 -18.86
N SER A 360 11.78 31.91 -19.69
CA SER A 360 13.06 31.35 -19.24
C SER A 360 14.18 32.39 -19.33
N TYR A 361 14.86 32.65 -18.22
CA TYR A 361 15.94 33.65 -18.15
C TYR A 361 17.26 33.10 -18.74
N CYS A 362 17.89 33.91 -19.59
CA CYS A 362 19.25 33.69 -20.10
C CYS A 362 20.28 34.25 -19.12
N ALA A 363 21.20 33.39 -18.65
CA ALA A 363 22.27 33.77 -17.73
C ALA A 363 23.61 34.06 -18.44
N GLU A 364 23.66 33.90 -19.77
CA GLU A 364 24.86 34.15 -20.56
C GLU A 364 25.28 35.62 -20.44
N LYS A 365 26.57 35.87 -20.23
CA LYS A 365 27.11 37.23 -20.11
C LYS A 365 27.25 37.81 -21.51
N VAL A 366 26.59 38.93 -21.76
CA VAL A 366 26.72 39.71 -23.00
C VAL A 366 27.49 41.00 -22.73
N THR A 367 28.34 41.37 -23.68
CA THR A 367 29.00 42.68 -23.72
C THR A 367 28.03 43.73 -24.26
N VAL A 368 27.65 44.69 -23.42
CA VAL A 368 26.81 45.83 -23.81
C VAL A 368 27.57 47.14 -23.67
N LEU A 369 27.30 48.10 -24.56
CA LEU A 369 27.88 49.45 -24.46
C LEU A 369 27.18 50.24 -23.35
N MET A 370 27.97 50.94 -22.54
CA MET A 370 27.50 51.76 -21.43
C MET A 370 26.89 53.09 -21.95
N PRO A 371 25.69 53.48 -21.52
CA PRO A 371 25.12 54.79 -21.84
C PRO A 371 25.73 55.91 -20.97
N LYS A 372 26.06 57.06 -21.55
CA LYS A 372 26.19 58.35 -20.84
C LYS A 372 24.84 59.08 -20.94
N LEU A 373 24.52 59.96 -20.01
CA LEU A 373 23.24 60.71 -19.92
C LEU A 373 22.80 61.44 -21.21
N SER A 374 23.66 61.59 -22.21
CA SER A 374 23.32 62.19 -23.51
C SER A 374 24.04 61.62 -24.74
N ASN A 375 24.90 60.57 -24.63
CA ASN A 375 25.50 59.84 -25.75
C ASN A 375 26.25 58.55 -25.28
N LEU A 376 26.59 57.64 -26.18
CA LEU A 376 27.38 56.43 -25.86
C LEU A 376 28.78 56.83 -25.34
N CYS A 377 29.20 56.34 -24.17
CA CYS A 377 30.53 56.65 -23.62
C CYS A 377 31.66 55.78 -24.20
N GLY A 378 31.34 54.84 -25.09
CA GLY A 378 32.30 53.90 -25.69
C GLY A 378 32.80 52.78 -24.77
N HIS A 379 32.46 52.79 -23.48
CA HIS A 379 32.87 51.75 -22.52
C HIS A 379 31.97 50.50 -22.61
N VAL A 380 32.55 49.32 -22.36
CA VAL A 380 31.87 48.02 -22.40
C VAL A 380 31.52 47.50 -21.01
N CYS A 381 30.38 46.83 -20.88
CA CYS A 381 29.89 46.21 -19.64
C CYS A 381 29.52 44.74 -19.90
N ASN A 382 29.97 43.83 -19.03
CA ASN A 382 29.55 42.43 -19.05
C ASN A 382 28.33 42.24 -18.15
N ALA A 383 27.15 42.17 -18.75
CA ALA A 383 25.89 41.99 -18.02
C ALA A 383 25.21 40.67 -18.45
N PRO A 384 24.50 39.97 -17.53
CA PRO A 384 23.71 38.81 -17.92
C PRO A 384 22.59 39.22 -18.87
N CYS A 385 22.42 38.46 -19.96
CA CYS A 385 21.54 38.77 -21.09
C CYS A 385 20.09 39.14 -20.68
N HIS A 386 19.53 38.47 -19.67
CA HIS A 386 18.18 38.78 -19.17
C HIS A 386 18.05 40.14 -18.47
N GLN A 387 19.14 40.70 -17.93
CA GLN A 387 19.13 42.02 -17.29
C GLN A 387 19.37 43.14 -18.29
N SER A 388 19.99 42.82 -19.43
CA SER A 388 20.47 43.85 -20.34
C SER A 388 19.50 44.24 -21.45
N ASN A 389 18.44 43.46 -21.72
CA ASN A 389 17.56 43.63 -22.89
C ASN A 389 18.36 43.98 -24.17
N GLY A 390 19.55 43.38 -24.31
CA GLY A 390 20.50 43.64 -25.39
C GLY A 390 21.13 45.05 -25.46
N THR A 391 20.75 46.01 -24.60
CA THR A 391 21.08 47.44 -24.83
C THR A 391 21.39 48.27 -23.58
N LYS A 392 21.10 47.80 -22.36
CA LYS A 392 21.33 48.59 -21.13
C LYS A 392 22.05 47.76 -20.09
N CYS A 393 23.28 48.14 -19.75
CA CYS A 393 23.92 47.62 -18.54
C CYS A 393 23.05 48.03 -17.33
N GLY A 394 22.79 47.13 -16.38
CA GLY A 394 21.98 47.42 -15.18
C GLY A 394 22.60 48.43 -14.20
N MET A 395 23.74 49.03 -14.57
CA MET A 395 24.43 50.07 -13.83
C MET A 395 23.88 51.45 -14.25
N SER A 396 23.42 52.24 -13.29
CA SER A 396 22.83 53.56 -13.51
C SER A 396 23.82 54.60 -14.06
N PHE A 397 25.14 54.36 -13.92
CA PHE A 397 26.21 55.24 -14.38
C PHE A 397 27.52 54.46 -14.61
N CYS A 398 28.30 54.88 -15.62
CA CYS A 398 29.61 54.32 -15.91
C CYS A 398 30.64 54.73 -14.84
N GLN A 399 31.34 53.76 -14.24
CA GLN A 399 32.36 53.99 -13.22
C GLN A 399 33.81 54.02 -13.75
N GLU A 400 33.99 53.76 -15.06
CA GLU A 400 35.30 53.83 -15.70
C GLU A 400 35.88 55.26 -15.65
N PRO A 401 37.21 55.41 -15.64
CA PRO A 401 37.85 56.72 -15.67
C PRO A 401 37.45 57.50 -16.92
N CYS A 402 37.15 58.80 -16.75
CA CYS A 402 36.72 59.63 -17.86
C CYS A 402 37.90 59.93 -18.80
N VAL A 403 37.71 59.72 -20.11
CA VAL A 403 38.72 60.03 -21.14
C VAL A 403 38.71 61.51 -21.57
N LEU A 404 37.78 62.32 -21.06
CA LEU A 404 37.73 63.76 -21.37
C LEU A 404 38.79 64.50 -20.56
N GLY A 405 39.74 65.10 -21.28
CA GLY A 405 40.76 65.98 -20.75
C GLY A 405 41.27 66.93 -21.82
N CYS A 406 41.83 68.04 -21.38
CA CYS A 406 42.58 69.00 -22.17
C CYS A 406 43.98 69.14 -21.56
N GLN A 407 44.85 69.97 -22.16
CA GLN A 407 46.19 70.21 -21.60
C GLN A 407 46.16 70.92 -20.23
N HIS A 408 45.08 71.66 -19.94
CA HIS A 408 44.91 72.36 -18.66
C HIS A 408 44.38 71.48 -17.54
N SER A 409 43.47 70.56 -17.86
CA SER A 409 42.83 69.71 -16.85
C SER A 409 42.31 68.41 -17.45
N SER A 410 42.42 67.34 -16.67
CA SER A 410 41.80 66.05 -16.95
C SER A 410 40.66 65.81 -15.95
N CYS A 411 39.57 65.19 -16.42
CA CYS A 411 38.45 64.88 -15.54
C CYS A 411 38.84 63.75 -14.57
N SER A 412 38.84 64.04 -13.26
CA SER A 412 39.09 63.06 -12.19
C SER A 412 37.85 62.28 -11.76
N LYS A 413 36.68 62.63 -12.30
CA LYS A 413 35.41 61.96 -11.98
C LYS A 413 35.17 60.75 -12.87
N PRO A 414 34.42 59.74 -12.40
CA PRO A 414 33.98 58.63 -13.24
C PRO A 414 33.17 59.13 -14.45
N CYS A 415 33.25 58.42 -15.56
CA CYS A 415 32.68 58.82 -16.85
C CYS A 415 31.17 59.13 -16.78
N GLY A 416 30.42 58.48 -15.88
CA GLY A 416 29.00 58.72 -15.68
C GLY A 416 28.62 60.09 -15.11
N TYR A 417 29.58 60.89 -14.64
CA TYR A 417 29.35 62.23 -14.11
C TYR A 417 29.60 63.33 -15.15
N LEU A 418 28.88 64.45 -15.02
CA LEU A 418 29.13 65.64 -15.83
C LEU A 418 30.54 66.16 -15.55
N CYS A 419 31.33 66.28 -16.62
CA CYS A 419 32.66 66.87 -16.57
C CYS A 419 32.52 68.38 -16.38
N GLN A 420 33.34 68.97 -15.51
CA GLN A 420 33.42 70.42 -15.41
C GLN A 420 34.12 70.95 -16.67
N PRO A 421 33.52 71.91 -17.40
CA PRO A 421 34.15 72.48 -18.58
C PRO A 421 35.39 73.29 -18.19
N CYS A 422 36.43 73.24 -19.02
CA CYS A 422 37.64 74.00 -18.76
C CYS A 422 37.44 75.49 -19.08
N ILE A 423 37.60 76.32 -18.06
CA ILE A 423 37.45 77.79 -18.14
C ILE A 423 38.79 78.52 -18.25
N GLU A 424 39.89 77.78 -18.44
CA GLU A 424 41.19 78.38 -18.73
C GLU A 424 41.22 78.90 -20.17
N LEU A 425 42.05 79.91 -20.40
CA LEU A 425 42.33 80.38 -21.77
C LEU A 425 43.00 79.24 -22.55
N CYS A 426 42.60 79.08 -23.80
CA CYS A 426 43.18 78.08 -24.68
C CYS A 426 44.71 78.25 -24.76
N ASP A 427 45.45 77.16 -24.55
CA ASP A 427 46.92 77.17 -24.65
C ASP A 427 47.43 77.17 -26.10
N TRP A 428 46.51 77.18 -27.06
CA TRP A 428 46.89 77.19 -28.45
C TRP A 428 47.52 78.52 -28.86
N HIS A 429 48.85 78.52 -28.96
CA HIS A 429 49.64 79.67 -29.38
C HIS A 429 50.63 79.30 -30.47
N CYS A 430 50.95 80.28 -31.32
CA CYS A 430 51.96 80.15 -32.35
C CYS A 430 52.62 81.51 -32.56
N GLU A 431 53.91 81.54 -32.89
CA GLU A 431 54.65 82.76 -33.18
C GLU A 431 54.07 83.53 -34.39
N HIS A 432 53.43 82.82 -35.34
CA HIS A 432 52.89 83.42 -36.57
C HIS A 432 51.47 83.99 -36.42
N ALA A 433 50.64 83.39 -35.57
CA ALA A 433 49.21 83.69 -35.49
C ALA A 433 48.76 84.15 -34.09
N GLY A 434 49.71 84.33 -33.15
CA GLY A 434 49.41 84.71 -31.78
C GLY A 434 48.76 83.59 -30.95
N ARG A 435 48.17 83.97 -29.82
CA ARG A 435 47.48 83.07 -28.87
C ARG A 435 45.97 83.15 -29.08
N CYS A 436 45.30 82.00 -29.00
CA CYS A 436 43.83 81.91 -28.97
C CYS A 436 43.28 82.74 -27.79
N SER A 437 42.24 83.55 -28.03
CA SER A 437 41.66 84.42 -27.01
C SER A 437 40.47 83.79 -26.28
N LEU A 438 39.98 82.65 -26.77
CA LEU A 438 38.84 81.95 -26.21
C LEU A 438 39.22 80.95 -25.12
N LEU A 439 38.21 80.61 -24.31
CA LEU A 439 38.29 79.56 -23.29
C LEU A 439 38.48 78.19 -23.95
N CYS A 440 39.17 77.27 -23.28
CA CYS A 440 39.47 75.93 -23.78
C CYS A 440 38.22 75.11 -24.16
N LEU A 441 37.08 75.33 -23.47
CA LEU A 441 35.80 74.69 -23.78
C LEU A 441 35.18 75.15 -25.11
N ALA A 442 35.59 76.31 -25.63
CA ALA A 442 35.01 76.89 -26.82
C ALA A 442 35.78 76.45 -28.07
N PRO A 443 35.11 76.31 -29.22
CA PRO A 443 35.80 76.19 -30.50
C PRO A 443 36.75 77.37 -30.66
N CYS A 444 38.02 77.11 -30.98
CA CYS A 444 39.02 78.17 -31.09
C CYS A 444 38.62 79.21 -32.14
N ASP A 445 38.85 80.49 -31.84
CA ASP A 445 38.58 81.64 -32.72
C ASP A 445 39.60 81.79 -33.84
N ARG A 446 40.72 81.07 -33.73
CA ARG A 446 41.75 80.98 -34.76
C ARG A 446 41.69 79.66 -35.51
N LEU A 447 42.09 79.73 -36.78
CA LEU A 447 42.36 78.55 -37.59
C LEU A 447 43.74 77.95 -37.26
N PRO A 448 43.96 76.66 -37.58
CA PRO A 448 45.27 76.05 -37.54
C PRO A 448 46.31 76.87 -38.33
N CYS A 449 47.55 76.90 -37.85
CA CYS A 449 48.61 77.56 -38.59
C CYS A 449 48.90 76.76 -39.86
N ASN A 450 49.14 77.46 -40.98
CA ASN A 450 49.52 76.81 -42.23
C ASN A 450 51.05 76.78 -42.43
N GLU A 451 51.81 77.35 -41.50
CA GLU A 451 53.28 77.38 -41.55
C GLU A 451 53.88 76.08 -41.05
N ARG A 452 54.95 75.63 -41.70
CA ARG A 452 55.60 74.35 -41.38
C ARG A 452 56.39 74.45 -40.07
N CYS A 453 56.25 73.46 -39.20
CA CYS A 453 56.95 73.45 -37.91
C CYS A 453 58.48 73.49 -38.09
N SER A 454 59.15 74.37 -37.35
CA SER A 454 60.61 74.55 -37.35
C SER A 454 61.33 73.65 -36.34
N LYS A 455 60.58 72.96 -35.47
CA LYS A 455 61.15 72.06 -34.45
C LYS A 455 61.75 70.80 -35.08
N THR A 456 62.89 70.37 -34.55
CA THR A 456 63.50 69.08 -34.88
C THR A 456 63.12 68.08 -33.80
N LEU A 457 62.58 66.93 -34.20
CA LEU A 457 62.22 65.84 -33.29
C LEU A 457 63.49 65.19 -32.72
N SER A 458 63.36 64.47 -31.60
CA SER A 458 64.47 63.73 -30.98
C SER A 458 65.13 62.71 -31.92
N CYS A 459 64.45 62.29 -32.98
CA CYS A 459 64.98 61.44 -34.05
C CYS A 459 65.80 62.19 -35.12
N GLY A 460 66.12 63.47 -34.91
CA GLY A 460 66.95 64.29 -35.81
C GLY A 460 66.24 64.83 -37.05
N HIS A 461 64.99 64.43 -37.29
CA HIS A 461 64.19 64.91 -38.42
C HIS A 461 63.35 66.12 -38.04
N ARG A 462 63.14 67.03 -39.00
CA ARG A 462 62.25 68.19 -38.82
C ARG A 462 60.80 67.71 -38.69
N CYS A 463 60.05 68.32 -37.77
CA CYS A 463 58.66 67.97 -37.50
C CYS A 463 57.80 68.05 -38.79
N PRO A 464 57.03 67.00 -39.14
CA PRO A 464 56.23 66.97 -40.36
C PRO A 464 54.93 67.78 -40.24
N SER A 465 54.53 68.16 -39.03
CA SER A 465 53.30 68.91 -38.75
C SER A 465 53.50 70.43 -38.94
N VAL A 466 52.40 71.17 -38.89
CA VAL A 466 52.36 72.63 -38.91
C VAL A 466 52.67 73.21 -37.53
N CYS A 467 53.02 74.49 -37.50
CA CYS A 467 53.42 75.17 -36.29
C CYS A 467 52.24 75.28 -35.29
N GLY A 468 52.43 74.74 -34.08
CA GLY A 468 51.47 74.90 -32.98
C GLY A 468 50.38 73.82 -32.90
N GLU A 469 50.41 72.77 -33.71
CA GLU A 469 49.62 71.56 -33.41
C GLU A 469 50.21 70.84 -32.18
N PRO A 470 49.36 70.40 -31.23
CA PRO A 470 49.77 69.74 -30.00
C PRO A 470 50.28 68.30 -30.19
#